data_AF-A0A7X5ZG47-F1
#
_entry.id   AF-A0A7X5ZG47-F1
#
_cell.length_a   1.000
_cell.length_b   1.000
_cell.length_c   1.000
_cell.angle_alpha   90.00
_cell.angle_beta   90.00
_cell.angle_gamma   90.00
#
_symmetry.space_group_name_H-M   'P 1'
#
loop_
_entity.id
_entity.type
_entity.pdbx_description
1 polymer ?
#
loop_
_entity_poly.entity_id
_entity_poly.type
_entity_poly.pdbx_seq_one_letter_code
_entity_poly.pdbx_strand_id
1 'polypeptide(L)'
;MIADGEATPDGDAVVLRLVQPAERAQAEFFADVLRQEIATMTAKVAKAEADWRRRCDEKGYVEPPCRIGVVLRRVEEATRMLGAIDERFLRIR
;
A
#
# COMPACT_ATOMS: atom_id res chain seq x y z
N MET A 1 5.98 -59.76 12.14
CA MET A 1 4.91 -59.44 11.17
C MET A 1 4.47 -58.01 11.49
N ILE A 2 5.05 -57.02 10.79
CA ILE A 2 4.40 -56.18 9.74
C ILE A 2 3.20 -55.45 10.37
N ALA A 3 3.41 -54.22 10.87
CA ALA A 3 3.04 -52.94 10.22
C ALA A 3 1.51 -52.71 10.29
N ASP A 4 0.98 -51.54 10.63
CA ASP A 4 1.32 -50.25 10.10
C ASP A 4 1.09 -49.13 11.12
N GLY A 5 2.08 -48.26 11.27
CA GLY A 5 1.85 -46.89 11.71
C GLY A 5 1.23 -46.15 10.54
N GLU A 6 -0.06 -45.82 10.62
CA GLU A 6 -0.65 -44.87 9.69
C GLU A 6 -0.37 -43.46 10.18
N ALA A 7 0.85 -43.00 9.92
CA ALA A 7 1.13 -41.59 9.79
C ALA A 7 0.58 -41.15 8.42
N THR A 8 -0.61 -40.55 8.40
CA THR A 8 -1.11 -39.79 7.25
C THR A 8 -0.88 -38.29 7.48
N PRO A 9 -0.59 -37.54 6.41
CA PRO A 9 0.61 -36.72 6.37
C PRO A 9 0.40 -35.33 6.97
N ASP A 10 1.40 -34.90 7.73
CA ASP A 10 1.84 -33.52 7.74
C ASP A 10 1.98 -33.05 6.29
N GLY A 11 1.25 -32.00 5.96
CA GLY A 11 1.03 -31.62 4.57
C GLY A 11 0.09 -30.44 4.50
N ASP A 12 0.42 -29.40 5.25
CA ASP A 12 -0.02 -28.01 5.02
C ASP A 12 0.50 -27.59 3.64
N ALA A 13 0.00 -28.25 2.59
CA ALA A 13 0.25 -27.95 1.22
C ALA A 13 -0.51 -26.66 0.98
N VAL A 14 0.17 -25.55 1.26
CA VAL A 14 -0.19 -24.23 0.75
C VAL A 14 -0.23 -24.39 -0.76
N VAL A 15 -1.41 -24.70 -1.28
CA VAL A 15 -1.68 -24.73 -2.71
C VAL A 15 -1.49 -23.29 -3.15
N LEU A 16 -0.32 -23.00 -3.71
CA LEU A 16 -0.01 -21.74 -4.38
C LEU A 16 -0.96 -21.65 -5.58
N ARG A 17 -2.13 -21.06 -5.34
CA ARG A 17 -3.10 -20.80 -6.40
C ARG A 17 -2.46 -19.79 -7.34
N LEU A 18 -2.24 -20.21 -8.59
CA LEU A 18 -1.80 -19.30 -9.64
C LEU A 18 -2.83 -18.17 -9.79
N VAL A 19 -2.34 -16.94 -9.71
CA VAL A 19 -3.11 -15.73 -9.97
C VAL A 19 -3.71 -15.83 -11.37
N GLN A 20 -5.03 -15.68 -11.48
CA GLN A 20 -5.71 -15.74 -12.76
C GLN A 20 -5.46 -14.44 -13.56
N PRO A 21 -5.44 -14.50 -14.90
CA PRO A 21 -5.22 -13.30 -15.73
C PRO A 21 -6.19 -12.14 -15.42
N ALA A 22 -7.45 -12.45 -15.11
CA ALA A 22 -8.44 -11.44 -14.73
C ALA A 22 -8.14 -10.80 -13.37
N GLU A 23 -7.68 -11.58 -12.38
CA GLU A 23 -7.26 -11.06 -11.06
C GLU A 23 -6.05 -10.14 -11.20
N ARG A 24 -5.12 -10.50 -12.09
CA ARG A 24 -3.96 -9.66 -12.42
C ARG A 24 -4.38 -8.34 -13.08
N ALA A 25 -5.23 -8.38 -14.11
CA ALA A 25 -5.70 -7.17 -14.78
C ALA A 25 -6.45 -6.22 -13.82
N GLN A 26 -7.27 -6.78 -12.92
CA GLN A 26 -7.93 -6.01 -11.88
C GLN A 26 -6.94 -5.40 -10.89
N ALA A 27 -5.93 -6.16 -10.46
CA ALA A 27 -4.87 -5.68 -9.59
C ALA A 27 -4.05 -4.54 -10.24
N GLU A 28 -3.74 -4.64 -11.53
CA GLU A 28 -3.07 -3.59 -12.31
C GLU A 28 -3.90 -2.30 -12.31
N PHE A 29 -5.21 -2.39 -12.55
CA PHE A 29 -6.11 -1.23 -12.50
C PHE A 29 -6.14 -0.59 -11.10
N PHE A 30 -6.28 -1.38 -10.03
CA PHE A 30 -6.25 -0.84 -8.67
C PHE A 30 -4.91 -0.20 -8.31
N ALA A 31 -3.80 -0.80 -8.77
CA ALA A 31 -2.48 -0.24 -8.56
C ALA A 31 -2.35 1.14 -9.22
N ASP A 32 -2.86 1.31 -10.44
CA ASP A 32 -2.84 2.61 -11.13
C ASP A 32 -3.69 3.67 -10.43
N VAL A 33 -4.88 3.30 -9.96
CA VAL A 33 -5.72 4.18 -9.15
C VAL A 33 -4.97 4.63 -7.88
N LEU A 34 -4.37 3.69 -7.14
CA LEU A 34 -3.61 4.00 -5.93
C LEU A 34 -2.41 4.92 -6.21
N ARG A 35 -1.67 4.68 -7.30
CA ARG A 35 -0.56 5.56 -7.71
C ARG A 35 -1.04 6.98 -7.95
N GLN A 36 -2.16 7.14 -8.65
CA GLN A 36 -2.74 8.45 -8.93
C GLN A 36 -3.23 9.15 -7.64
N GLU A 37 -3.85 8.41 -6.73
CA GLU A 37 -4.29 8.93 -5.43
C GLU A 37 -3.10 9.36 -4.56
N ILE A 38 -2.06 8.53 -4.47
CA ILE A 38 -0.82 8.85 -3.75
C ILE A 38 -0.19 10.13 -4.32
N ALA A 39 -0.07 10.25 -5.65
CA ALA A 39 0.49 11.44 -6.29
C ALA A 39 -0.34 12.69 -5.95
N THR A 40 -1.67 12.57 -6.01
CA THR A 40 -2.60 13.67 -5.71
C THR A 40 -2.52 14.11 -4.25
N MET A 41 -2.49 13.16 -3.31
CA MET A 41 -2.36 13.47 -1.88
C MET A 41 -1.00 14.10 -1.55
N THR A 42 0.07 13.58 -2.14
CA THR A 42 1.44 14.12 -1.97
C THR A 42 1.53 15.57 -2.46
N ALA A 43 0.95 15.88 -3.62
CA ALA A 43 0.89 17.24 -4.14
C ALA A 43 0.10 18.19 -3.21
N LYS A 44 -1.01 17.73 -2.63
CA LYS A 44 -1.81 18.50 -1.66
C LYS A 44 -1.02 18.77 -0.38
N VAL A 45 -0.24 17.80 0.11
CA VAL A 45 0.65 17.98 1.26
C VAL A 45 1.73 19.01 0.94
N ALA A 46 2.44 18.86 -0.17
CA ALA A 46 3.51 19.78 -0.58
C ALA A 46 3.00 21.23 -0.66
N LYS A 47 1.82 21.44 -1.25
CA LYS A 47 1.18 22.76 -1.29
C LYS A 47 0.85 23.29 0.11
N ALA A 48 0.26 22.45 0.97
CA ALA A 48 -0.10 22.85 2.32
C ALA A 48 1.12 23.18 3.19
N GLU A 49 2.23 22.47 3.01
CA GLU A 49 3.51 22.77 3.65
C GLU A 49 4.11 24.07 3.15
N ALA A 50 4.10 24.33 1.83
CA ALA A 50 4.59 25.59 1.28
C ALA A 50 3.78 26.79 1.81
N ASP A 51 2.45 26.68 1.83
CA ASP A 51 1.56 27.69 2.43
C ASP A 51 1.79 27.86 3.94
N TRP A 52 2.17 26.80 4.64
CA TRP A 52 2.55 26.87 6.06
C TRP A 52 3.89 27.59 6.27
N ARG A 53 4.92 27.24 5.51
CA ARG A 53 6.23 27.88 5.56
C ARG A 53 6.13 29.38 5.28
N ARG A 54 5.37 29.78 4.25
CA ARG A 54 5.11 31.21 3.97
C ARG A 54 4.50 31.95 5.17
N ARG A 55 3.56 31.32 5.89
CA ARG A 55 2.97 31.92 7.10
C ARG A 55 3.98 32.04 8.24
N CYS A 56 4.89 31.08 8.37
CA CYS A 56 5.99 31.15 9.34
C CYS A 56 6.94 32.31 9.02
N ASP A 57 7.25 32.52 7.74
CA ASP A 57 8.12 33.63 7.30
C ASP A 57 7.49 35.00 7.58
N GLU A 58 6.17 35.13 7.41
CA GLU A 58 5.45 36.38 7.61
C GLU A 58 5.16 36.71 9.08
N LYS A 59 4.89 35.69 9.91
CA LYS A 59 4.30 35.88 11.26
C LYS A 59 5.16 35.34 12.38
N GLY A 60 6.34 34.80 12.07
CA GLY A 60 7.06 33.91 12.97
C GLY A 60 6.39 32.54 13.03
N TYR A 61 6.97 31.62 13.80
CA TYR A 61 6.50 30.24 13.87
C TYR A 61 5.00 30.16 14.20
N VAL A 62 4.26 29.44 13.37
CA VAL A 62 2.86 29.06 13.60
C VAL A 62 2.71 27.55 13.51
N GLU A 63 1.76 26.97 14.23
CA GLU A 63 1.52 25.54 14.18
C GLU A 63 1.13 25.06 12.75
N PRO A 64 1.67 23.91 12.30
CA PRO A 64 1.30 23.32 11.02
C PRO A 64 -0.18 22.87 11.04
N PRO A 65 -0.89 22.96 9.90
CA PRO A 65 -2.26 22.46 9.81
C PRO A 65 -2.34 20.96 10.14
N CYS A 66 -3.18 20.57 11.12
CA CYS A 66 -3.38 19.16 11.52
C CYS A 66 -3.71 18.23 10.34
N ARG A 67 -4.39 18.76 9.31
CA ARG A 67 -4.72 18.03 8.09
C ARG A 67 -3.49 17.45 7.35
N ILE A 68 -2.31 18.07 7.47
CA ILE A 68 -1.08 17.57 6.82
C ILE A 68 -0.76 16.18 7.37
N GLY A 69 -0.71 16.02 8.69
CA GLY A 69 -0.44 14.73 9.32
C GLY A 69 -1.50 13.66 9.00
N VAL A 70 -2.77 14.06 8.87
CA VAL A 70 -3.84 13.13 8.46
C VAL A 70 -3.61 12.61 7.05
N VAL A 71 -3.30 13.50 6.10
CA VAL A 71 -3.08 13.10 4.69
C VAL A 71 -1.80 12.29 4.55
N LEU A 72 -0.73 12.61 5.28
CA LEU A 72 0.51 11.81 5.28
C LEU A 72 0.25 10.37 5.73
N ARG A 73 -0.52 10.15 6.80
CA ARG A 73 -0.90 8.79 7.21
C ARG A 73 -1.71 8.04 6.15
N ARG A 74 -2.55 8.75 5.39
CA ARG A 74 -3.29 8.15 4.26
C ARG A 74 -2.38 7.79 3.09
N VAL A 75 -1.36 8.61 2.80
CA VAL A 75 -0.32 8.30 1.81
C VAL A 75 0.44 7.04 2.22
N GLU A 76 0.84 6.92 3.48
CA GLU A 76 1.51 5.72 4.01
C GLU A 76 0.61 4.47 3.88
N GLU A 77 -0.67 4.59 4.23
CA GLU A 77 -1.65 3.50 4.10
C GLU A 77 -1.80 3.05 2.64
N ALA A 78 -2.02 3.99 1.72
CA ALA A 78 -2.14 3.70 0.29
C ALA A 78 -0.86 3.08 -0.29
N THR A 79 0.31 3.53 0.16
CA THR A 79 1.61 2.98 -0.25
C THR A 79 1.77 1.53 0.22
N ARG A 80 1.33 1.21 1.45
CA ARG A 80 1.32 -0.18 1.94
C ARG A 80 0.37 -1.07 1.14
N MET A 81 -0.82 -0.56 0.80
CA MET A 81 -1.78 -1.29 -0.04
C MET A 81 -1.21 -1.57 -1.43
N LEU A 82 -0.56 -0.57 -2.06
CA LEU A 82 0.10 -0.74 -3.35
C LEU A 82 1.20 -1.80 -3.28
N GLY A 83 2.04 -1.76 -2.23
CA GLY A 83 3.08 -2.78 -2.01
C GLY A 83 2.51 -4.20 -1.88
N ALA A 84 1.39 -4.37 -1.18
CA ALA A 84 0.71 -5.66 -1.04
C ALA A 84 0.12 -6.16 -2.37
N ILE A 85 -0.43 -5.25 -3.20
CA ILE A 85 -0.92 -5.58 -4.54
C ILE A 85 0.25 -6.03 -5.43
N ASP A 86 1.34 -5.26 -5.44
CA ASP A 86 2.53 -5.57 -6.22
C ASP A 86 3.10 -6.94 -5.84
N GLU A 87 3.26 -7.22 -4.54
CA GLU A 87 3.79 -8.48 -4.03
C GLU A 87 2.91 -9.68 -4.39
N ARG A 88 1.58 -9.53 -4.27
CA ARG A 88 0.65 -10.65 -4.42
C ARG A 88 0.27 -10.95 -5.86
N PHE A 89 0.17 -9.92 -6.72
CA PHE A 89 -0.43 -10.07 -8.05
C PHE A 89 0.49 -9.70 -9.20
N LEU A 90 1.46 -8.79 -9.00
CA LEU A 90 2.19 -8.18 -10.12
C LEU A 90 3.65 -8.62 -10.21
N ARG A 91 4.29 -8.97 -9.08
CA ARG A 91 5.60 -9.61 -9.06
C ARG A 91 5.52 -10.98 -9.71
N ILE A 92 6.17 -11.11 -10.86
CA ILE A 92 6.41 -12.40 -11.51
C ILE A 92 7.52 -13.08 -10.70
N ARG A 93 7.23 -14.21 -10.07
CA ARG A 93 8.23 -15.10 -9.47
C ARG A 93 8.62 -16.17 -10.48
#